data_AF-A0A3D2CG31-F1
#
_entry.id   AF-A0A3D2CG31-F1
#
_cell.length_a   1.000
_cell.length_b   1.000
_cell.length_c   1.000
_cell.angle_alpha   90.00
_cell.angle_beta   90.00
_cell.angle_gamma   90.00
#
_symmetry.space_group_name_H-M   'P 1'
#
loop_
_entity.id
_entity.type
_entity.pdbx_description
1 polymer ?
#
loop_
_entity_poly.entity_id
_entity_poly.type
_entity_poly.pdbx_seq_one_letter_code
_entity_poly.pdbx_strand_id
1 'polypeptide(L)'
;MPPTARLILLGDHHQLASVDAGCVLADLCRAARFDNPHLSPQARHDLQAYAGLNVGDDLGASQSPGLQDCGVQLLTSRRFTADSGVGAVARSILAGNGPAGRQLLQSAQHADVAWLPIGPDGTPTRALAELILDGYGPMVRRLLKGSEGDERSFHRALLTQLDEFRLLCAHRRGRLGVSGLVELAEGLLRRAIRGFRPRGLTYLGRPILITSNDYSVGRYNGDVGMIVEREGRPVAVFPSGATDVEYLSTARLPAHETVYAMTIHKSQGSEFRHAAVVLPSRSSPILTRELVYTGVTRAKSRLTVAGSPTVWDEANQRRVARASGLAERLRSTD
;
A
#
# COMPACT_ATOMS: atom_id res chain seq x y z
N MET A 1 -2.82 -21.83 -21.81
CA MET A 1 -2.90 -20.74 -22.80
C MET A 1 -2.75 -21.32 -24.20
N PRO A 2 -3.43 -20.80 -25.23
CA PRO A 2 -3.18 -21.18 -26.62
C PRO A 2 -1.71 -20.94 -27.01
N PRO A 3 -1.11 -21.74 -27.91
CA PRO A 3 0.29 -21.56 -28.33
C PRO A 3 0.59 -20.19 -28.97
N THR A 4 -0.42 -19.55 -29.54
CA THR A 4 -0.31 -18.23 -30.20
C THR A 4 -0.53 -17.05 -29.25
N ALA A 5 -0.90 -17.31 -28.00
CA ALA A 5 -1.17 -16.26 -27.03
C ALA A 5 0.14 -15.67 -26.48
N ARG A 6 0.20 -14.34 -26.39
CA ARG A 6 1.32 -13.60 -25.78
C ARG A 6 0.99 -13.28 -24.32
N LEU A 7 1.94 -13.54 -23.42
CA LEU A 7 1.82 -13.24 -22.00
C LEU A 7 2.75 -12.07 -21.64
N ILE A 8 2.20 -11.03 -21.03
CA ILE A 8 2.98 -9.91 -20.47
C ILE A 8 2.69 -9.88 -18.97
N LEU A 9 3.72 -10.01 -18.16
CA LEU A 9 3.65 -9.93 -16.70
C LEU A 9 4.14 -8.56 -16.24
N LEU A 10 3.34 -7.89 -15.42
CA LEU A 10 3.65 -6.58 -14.86
C LEU A 10 3.62 -6.68 -13.34
N GLY A 11 4.64 -6.12 -12.68
CA GLY A 11 4.68 -6.05 -11.24
C GLY A 11 6.02 -5.53 -10.72
N ASP A 12 6.06 -5.36 -9.40
CA ASP A 12 7.25 -4.93 -8.67
C ASP A 12 7.81 -6.12 -7.89
N HIS A 13 8.97 -6.63 -8.32
CA HIS A 13 9.59 -7.81 -7.72
C HIS A 13 10.15 -7.57 -6.31
N HIS A 14 10.17 -6.33 -5.83
CA HIS A 14 10.54 -5.99 -4.45
C HIS A 14 9.33 -5.83 -3.52
N GLN A 15 8.11 -5.74 -4.07
CA GLN A 15 6.91 -5.75 -3.25
C GLN A 15 6.70 -7.12 -2.64
N LEU A 16 5.98 -7.12 -1.52
CA LEU A 16 5.56 -8.32 -0.84
C LEU A 16 4.82 -9.22 -1.82
N ALA A 17 5.25 -10.49 -1.90
CA ALA A 17 4.61 -11.47 -2.77
C ALA A 17 3.14 -11.68 -2.40
N SER A 18 2.36 -12.25 -3.32
CA SER A 18 0.99 -12.66 -3.02
C SER A 18 0.94 -13.66 -1.84
N VAL A 19 -0.25 -13.77 -1.25
CA VAL A 19 -0.50 -14.58 -0.05
C VAL A 19 -0.28 -16.08 -0.30
N ASP A 20 -0.37 -16.53 -1.56
CA ASP A 20 -0.19 -17.93 -1.95
C ASP A 20 1.27 -18.36 -2.07
N ALA A 21 1.48 -19.68 -2.17
CA ALA A 21 2.79 -20.28 -2.25
C ALA A 21 3.55 -19.88 -3.54
N GLY A 22 4.81 -19.52 -3.37
CA GLY A 22 5.73 -19.15 -4.46
C GLY A 22 5.98 -17.64 -4.56
N CYS A 23 7.06 -17.28 -5.27
CA CYS A 23 7.40 -15.91 -5.61
C CYS A 23 7.63 -15.82 -7.12
N VAL A 24 6.64 -16.26 -7.91
CA VAL A 24 6.80 -16.48 -9.36
C VAL A 24 7.43 -15.27 -10.06
N LEU A 25 6.94 -14.06 -9.80
CA LEU A 25 7.50 -12.85 -10.43
C LEU A 25 8.95 -12.61 -10.02
N ALA A 26 9.27 -12.66 -8.72
CA ALA A 26 10.64 -12.44 -8.26
C ALA A 26 11.60 -13.54 -8.74
N ASP A 27 11.14 -14.79 -8.83
CA ASP A 27 11.91 -15.90 -9.39
C ASP A 27 12.14 -15.74 -10.88
N LEU A 28 11.14 -15.27 -11.64
CA LEU A 28 11.30 -14.93 -13.06
C LEU A 28 12.30 -13.78 -13.24
N CYS A 29 12.20 -12.71 -12.46
CA CYS A 29 13.16 -11.60 -12.49
C CYS A 29 14.59 -12.07 -12.14
N ARG A 30 14.72 -12.97 -11.16
CA ARG A 30 16.01 -13.58 -10.76
C ARG A 30 16.56 -14.49 -11.85
N ALA A 31 15.72 -15.26 -12.53
CA ALA A 31 16.11 -16.08 -13.67
C ALA A 31 16.50 -15.22 -14.89
N ALA A 32 15.78 -14.11 -15.11
CA ALA A 32 16.06 -13.09 -16.12
C ALA A 32 17.24 -12.16 -15.76
N ARG A 33 17.92 -12.40 -14.64
CA ARG A 33 19.13 -11.68 -14.19
C ARG A 33 18.93 -10.17 -13.96
N PHE A 34 17.81 -9.75 -13.36
CA PHE A 34 17.58 -8.32 -13.09
C PHE A 34 18.66 -7.69 -12.19
N ASP A 35 19.23 -8.46 -11.24
CA ASP A 35 20.32 -7.98 -10.38
C ASP A 35 21.67 -7.85 -11.10
N ASN A 36 21.82 -8.48 -12.27
CA ASN A 36 23.03 -8.43 -13.09
C ASN A 36 22.63 -8.58 -14.58
N PRO A 37 22.08 -7.53 -15.21
CA PRO A 37 21.43 -7.64 -16.51
C PRO A 37 22.39 -8.08 -17.62
N HIS A 38 21.97 -9.04 -18.42
CA HIS A 38 22.70 -9.52 -19.60
C HIS A 38 21.73 -9.62 -20.77
N LEU A 39 22.18 -9.27 -21.97
CA LEU A 39 21.39 -9.41 -23.20
C LEU A 39 22.15 -10.21 -24.25
N SER A 40 21.42 -10.99 -25.04
CA SER A 40 21.98 -11.65 -26.23
C SER A 40 22.25 -10.64 -27.36
N PRO A 41 23.09 -11.00 -28.35
CA PRO A 41 23.28 -10.18 -29.55
C PRO A 41 21.98 -9.90 -30.29
N GLN A 42 21.07 -10.88 -30.34
CA GLN A 42 19.77 -10.74 -30.99
C GLN A 42 18.90 -9.69 -30.28
N ALA A 43 18.80 -9.74 -28.96
CA ALA A 43 18.01 -8.78 -28.21
C ALA A 43 18.56 -7.35 -28.34
N ARG A 44 19.88 -7.18 -28.36
CA ARG A 44 20.52 -5.88 -28.61
C ARG A 44 20.18 -5.36 -30.02
N HIS A 45 20.24 -6.23 -31.02
CA HIS A 45 19.85 -5.89 -32.38
C HIS A 45 18.37 -5.47 -32.46
N ASP A 46 17.47 -6.24 -31.85
CA ASP A 46 16.03 -5.98 -31.87
C ASP A 46 15.68 -4.66 -31.16
N LEU A 47 16.31 -4.36 -30.01
CA LEU A 47 16.12 -3.09 -29.31
C LEU A 47 16.58 -1.89 -30.16
N GLN A 48 17.69 -2.04 -30.88
CA GLN A 48 18.14 -0.99 -31.79
C GLN A 48 17.21 -0.85 -33.00
N ALA A 49 16.83 -1.96 -33.62
CA ALA A 49 16.01 -1.98 -34.83
C ALA A 49 14.58 -1.47 -34.60
N TYR A 50 13.96 -1.86 -33.49
CA TYR A 50 12.55 -1.56 -33.21
C TYR A 50 12.34 -0.36 -32.28
N ALA A 51 13.27 -0.10 -31.36
CA ALA A 51 13.15 1.00 -30.40
C ALA A 51 14.19 2.11 -30.58
N GLY A 52 15.17 1.95 -31.48
CA GLY A 52 16.26 2.90 -31.65
C GLY A 52 17.18 2.99 -30.43
N LEU A 53 17.15 1.98 -29.55
CA LEU A 53 17.90 1.97 -28.30
C LEU A 53 19.24 1.27 -28.50
N ASN A 54 20.31 2.06 -28.51
CA ASN A 54 21.67 1.54 -28.44
C ASN A 54 21.97 1.17 -26.99
N VAL A 55 21.87 -0.13 -26.69
CA VAL A 55 22.24 -0.67 -25.38
C VAL A 55 23.76 -0.60 -25.23
N GLY A 56 24.23 0.15 -24.24
CA GLY A 56 25.65 0.34 -23.97
C GLY A 56 26.35 -0.91 -23.41
N ASP A 57 27.61 -0.71 -23.05
CA ASP A 57 28.47 -1.72 -22.42
C ASP A 57 28.16 -1.93 -20.92
N ASP A 58 27.20 -1.17 -20.39
CA ASP A 58 26.72 -1.24 -19.01
C ASP A 58 25.91 -2.51 -18.70
N LEU A 59 25.37 -3.17 -19.74
CA LEU A 59 24.78 -4.50 -19.60
C LEU A 59 25.77 -5.58 -20.05
N GLY A 60 25.76 -6.71 -19.35
CA GLY A 60 26.56 -7.88 -19.73
C GLY A 60 26.12 -8.51 -21.05
N ALA A 61 26.96 -9.37 -21.61
CA ALA A 61 26.67 -10.12 -22.83
C ALA A 61 26.29 -11.58 -22.50
N SER A 62 25.15 -12.04 -23.01
CA SER A 62 24.81 -13.47 -23.05
C SER A 62 25.19 -14.05 -24.42
N GLN A 63 25.56 -15.33 -24.48
CA GLN A 63 25.90 -16.00 -25.75
C GLN A 63 24.66 -16.42 -26.55
N SER A 64 23.52 -16.63 -25.90
CA SER A 64 22.31 -17.15 -26.55
C SER A 64 21.05 -16.46 -26.03
N PRO A 65 19.97 -16.42 -26.84
CA PRO A 65 18.68 -15.92 -26.40
C PRO A 65 18.13 -16.72 -25.23
N GLY A 66 17.41 -16.05 -24.32
CA GLY A 66 16.85 -16.69 -23.13
C GLY A 66 15.93 -15.75 -22.36
N LEU A 67 15.56 -16.15 -21.13
CA LEU A 67 14.63 -15.38 -20.31
C LEU A 67 15.13 -13.96 -19.99
N GLN A 68 16.46 -13.75 -19.95
CA GLN A 68 17.07 -12.43 -19.78
C GLN A 68 16.69 -11.43 -20.88
N ASP A 69 16.40 -11.91 -22.10
CA ASP A 69 15.98 -11.06 -23.21
C ASP A 69 14.49 -10.70 -23.16
N CYS A 70 13.72 -11.43 -22.34
CA CYS A 70 12.28 -11.24 -22.16
C CYS A 70 11.94 -10.32 -20.97
N GLY A 71 12.95 -9.77 -20.31
CA GLY A 71 12.80 -9.00 -19.08
C GLY A 71 13.15 -7.53 -19.25
N VAL A 72 12.28 -6.64 -18.77
CA VAL A 72 12.52 -5.19 -18.76
C VAL A 72 12.32 -4.66 -17.34
N GLN A 73 13.32 -3.99 -16.80
CA GLN A 73 13.23 -3.28 -15.52
C GLN A 73 13.15 -1.77 -15.75
N LEU A 74 12.08 -1.15 -15.27
CA LEU A 74 11.91 0.29 -15.32
C LEU A 74 12.50 0.92 -14.05
N LEU A 75 13.63 1.63 -14.20
CA LEU A 75 14.37 2.20 -13.07
C LEU A 75 13.88 3.60 -12.67
N THR A 76 13.23 4.31 -13.60
CA THR A 76 12.78 5.69 -13.38
C THR A 76 11.34 5.72 -12.88
N SER A 77 11.16 6.25 -11.67
CA SER A 77 9.83 6.58 -11.15
C SER A 77 9.41 7.97 -11.61
N ARG A 78 8.24 8.07 -12.26
CA ARG A 78 7.60 9.38 -12.53
C ARG A 78 6.82 9.91 -11.33
N ARG A 79 6.52 9.05 -10.36
CA ARG A 79 5.76 9.38 -9.15
C ARG A 79 6.66 9.98 -8.07
N PHE A 80 7.87 9.42 -7.92
CA PHE A 80 8.87 9.89 -6.98
C PHE A 80 10.02 10.50 -7.76
N THR A 81 10.03 11.82 -7.87
CA THR A 81 11.16 12.57 -8.43
C THR A 81 12.43 12.33 -7.61
N ALA A 82 13.59 12.74 -8.12
CA ALA A 82 14.87 12.59 -7.43
C ALA A 82 14.82 13.15 -5.99
N ASP A 83 14.11 14.26 -5.79
CA ASP A 83 13.98 14.98 -4.52
C ASP A 83 12.87 14.44 -3.58
N SER A 84 12.11 13.42 -4.00
CA SER A 84 11.08 12.84 -3.14
C SER A 84 11.70 12.07 -1.97
N GLY A 85 11.32 12.46 -0.76
CA GLY A 85 11.70 11.75 0.45
C GLY A 85 11.11 10.35 0.49
N VAL A 86 9.87 10.14 0.00
CA VAL A 86 9.27 8.79 -0.09
C VAL A 86 10.14 7.89 -0.97
N GLY A 87 10.59 8.40 -2.12
CA GLY A 87 11.49 7.68 -3.02
C GLY A 87 12.84 7.38 -2.38
N ALA A 88 13.43 8.34 -1.66
CA ALA A 88 14.70 8.16 -0.95
C ALA A 88 14.60 7.10 0.16
N VAL A 89 13.54 7.13 0.96
CA VAL A 89 13.26 6.12 1.99
C VAL A 89 13.05 4.75 1.33
N ALA A 90 12.27 4.66 0.25
CA ALA A 90 12.06 3.41 -0.48
C ALA A 90 13.39 2.80 -0.98
N ARG A 91 14.27 3.61 -1.58
CA ARG A 91 15.62 3.16 -2.03
C ARG A 91 16.48 2.67 -0.86
N SER A 92 16.45 3.36 0.28
CA SER A 92 17.20 2.93 1.48
C SER A 92 16.74 1.57 2.00
N ILE A 93 15.43 1.29 1.95
CA ILE A 93 14.85 0.00 2.33
C ILE A 93 15.35 -1.10 1.39
N LEU A 94 15.31 -0.87 0.07
CA LEU A 94 15.80 -1.83 -0.92
C LEU A 94 17.28 -2.17 -0.71
N ALA A 95 18.11 -1.15 -0.48
CA ALA A 95 19.53 -1.29 -0.15
C ALA A 95 19.75 -2.01 1.20
N GLY A 96 18.73 -2.16 2.04
CA GLY A 96 18.84 -2.75 3.37
C GLY A 96 19.44 -1.81 4.41
N ASN A 97 19.52 -0.52 4.11
CA ASN A 97 20.05 0.50 4.99
C ASN A 97 18.91 1.16 5.77
N GLY A 98 18.34 0.41 6.72
CA GLY A 98 17.33 0.89 7.66
C GLY A 98 17.74 2.19 8.37
N PRO A 99 18.96 2.29 8.93
CA PRO A 99 19.43 3.51 9.59
C PRO A 99 19.39 4.76 8.70
N ALA A 100 19.82 4.66 7.45
CA ALA A 100 19.73 5.79 6.50
C ALA A 100 18.28 6.17 6.20
N GLY A 101 17.40 5.19 5.99
CA GLY A 101 15.97 5.43 5.79
C GLY A 101 15.31 6.13 6.98
N ARG A 102 15.66 5.71 8.20
CA ARG A 102 15.20 6.36 9.42
C ARG A 102 15.74 7.78 9.55
N GLN A 103 17.01 8.01 9.22
CA GLN A 103 17.59 9.35 9.25
C GLN A 103 16.83 10.29 8.32
N LEU A 104 16.49 9.84 7.10
CA LEU A 104 15.66 10.62 6.18
C LEU A 104 14.29 10.96 6.80
N LEU A 105 13.61 9.98 7.41
CA LEU A 105 12.33 10.16 8.09
C LEU A 105 12.39 11.12 9.29
N GLN A 106 13.51 11.15 9.99
CA GLN A 106 13.73 12.00 11.17
C GLN A 106 14.26 13.38 10.82
N SER A 107 14.89 13.52 9.66
CA SER A 107 15.39 14.79 9.17
C SER A 107 14.26 15.69 8.69
N ALA A 108 14.43 17.00 8.81
CA ALA A 108 13.57 17.99 8.18
C ALA A 108 13.93 18.24 6.69
N GLN A 109 14.76 17.38 6.09
CA GLN A 109 15.27 17.57 4.73
C GLN A 109 14.17 17.41 3.67
N HIS A 110 13.19 16.55 3.93
CA HIS A 110 12.12 16.23 2.99
C HIS A 110 10.75 16.43 3.68
N ALA A 111 9.95 17.36 3.16
CA ALA A 111 8.65 17.71 3.74
C ALA A 111 7.59 16.60 3.55
N ASP A 112 7.82 15.66 2.62
CA ASP A 112 6.91 14.56 2.29
C ASP A 112 7.11 13.32 3.17
N VAL A 113 8.06 13.31 4.12
CA VAL A 113 8.29 12.19 5.03
C VAL A 113 8.37 12.63 6.48
N ALA A 114 7.97 11.75 7.40
CA ALA A 114 8.09 12.02 8.84
C ALA A 114 8.23 10.73 9.66
N TRP A 115 8.99 10.81 10.76
CA TRP A 115 9.08 9.78 11.80
C TRP A 115 8.29 10.19 13.04
N LEU A 116 7.44 9.31 13.55
CA LEU A 116 6.77 9.47 14.84
C LEU A 116 7.22 8.38 15.83
N PRO A 117 7.70 8.75 17.03
CA PRO A 117 8.02 7.75 18.03
C PRO A 117 6.75 7.08 18.57
N ILE A 118 6.89 5.83 18.99
CA ILE A 118 5.90 5.06 19.74
C ILE A 118 6.48 4.72 21.11
N GLY A 119 5.64 4.69 22.15
CA GLY A 119 6.09 4.34 23.50
C GLY A 119 6.66 2.92 23.57
N PRO A 120 7.55 2.62 24.53
CA PRO A 120 8.27 1.33 24.61
C PRO A 120 7.35 0.09 24.56
N ASP A 121 6.17 0.16 25.18
CA ASP A 121 5.20 -0.94 25.22
C ASP A 121 4.18 -0.91 24.06
N GLY A 122 4.43 -0.09 23.04
CA GLY A 122 3.51 0.13 21.93
C GLY A 122 2.39 1.12 22.23
N THR A 123 2.55 1.94 23.28
CA THR A 123 1.59 3.00 23.59
C THR A 123 1.64 4.09 22.52
N PRO A 124 0.50 4.41 21.86
CA PRO A 124 0.42 5.51 20.91
C PRO A 124 0.83 6.83 21.57
N THR A 125 1.69 7.59 20.89
CA THR A 125 2.10 8.92 21.35
C THR A 125 1.05 9.96 21.02
N ARG A 126 1.17 11.14 21.65
CA ARG A 126 0.35 12.31 21.30
C ARG A 126 0.48 12.68 19.83
N ALA A 127 1.68 12.60 19.26
CA ALA A 127 1.91 12.90 17.86
C ALA A 127 1.18 11.92 16.91
N LEU A 128 1.14 10.62 17.23
CA LEU A 128 0.32 9.67 16.46
C LEU A 128 -1.17 9.99 16.60
N ALA A 129 -1.62 10.36 17.80
CA ALA A 129 -3.02 10.74 18.01
C ALA A 129 -3.41 12.00 17.20
N GLU A 130 -2.54 13.01 17.17
CA GLU A 130 -2.72 14.23 16.36
C GLU A 130 -2.75 13.89 14.87
N LEU A 131 -1.82 13.06 14.37
CA LEU A 131 -1.81 12.59 12.98
C LEU A 131 -3.14 11.92 12.58
N ILE A 132 -3.68 11.06 13.45
CA ILE A 132 -4.96 10.37 13.18
C ILE A 132 -6.12 11.36 13.13
N LEU A 133 -6.14 12.34 14.03
CA LEU A 133 -7.16 13.40 14.05
C LEU A 133 -7.05 14.31 12.83
N ASP A 134 -5.85 14.65 12.40
CA ASP A 134 -5.63 15.47 11.21
C ASP A 134 -6.02 14.73 9.93
N GLY A 135 -5.74 13.42 9.88
CA GLY A 135 -6.08 12.57 8.74
C GLY A 135 -7.57 12.32 8.56
N TYR A 136 -8.29 11.98 9.64
CA TYR A 136 -9.71 11.59 9.57
C TYR A 136 -10.70 12.66 10.06
N GLY A 137 -10.25 13.63 10.85
CA GLY A 137 -11.09 14.68 11.42
C GLY A 137 -11.81 15.55 10.38
N PRO A 138 -11.15 16.01 9.29
CA PRO A 138 -11.81 16.81 8.26
C PRO A 138 -13.02 16.12 7.63
N MET A 139 -12.92 14.81 7.36
CA MET A 139 -14.01 13.99 6.83
C MET A 139 -15.19 13.92 7.83
N VAL A 140 -14.91 13.63 9.11
CA VAL A 140 -15.96 13.55 10.14
C VAL A 140 -16.64 14.92 10.37
N ARG A 141 -15.88 16.02 10.38
CA ARG A 141 -16.46 17.36 10.49
C ARG A 141 -17.34 17.71 9.29
N ARG A 142 -16.92 17.33 8.07
CA ARG A 142 -17.74 17.50 6.86
C ARG A 142 -19.04 16.73 6.98
N LEU A 143 -18.96 15.46 7.38
CA LEU A 143 -20.14 14.61 7.58
C LEU A 143 -21.15 15.26 8.53
N LEU A 144 -20.69 15.75 9.69
CA LEU A 144 -21.58 16.35 10.69
C LEU A 144 -22.13 17.72 10.29
N LYS A 145 -21.44 18.46 9.40
CA LYS A 145 -21.98 19.69 8.82
C LYS A 145 -23.19 19.41 7.94
N GLY A 146 -23.28 18.21 7.36
CA GLY A 146 -24.32 17.82 6.41
C GLY A 146 -24.09 18.39 5.00
N SER A 147 -24.95 18.00 4.07
CA SER A 147 -24.94 18.53 2.70
C SER A 147 -25.64 19.89 2.64
N GLU A 148 -25.03 20.87 1.96
CA GLU A 148 -25.66 22.15 1.58
C GLU A 148 -26.17 22.14 0.12
N GLY A 149 -26.07 21.00 -0.57
CA GLY A 149 -26.42 20.86 -1.99
C GLY A 149 -26.68 19.41 -2.40
N ASP A 150 -26.24 19.02 -3.61
CA ASP A 150 -26.42 17.67 -4.12
C ASP A 150 -25.79 16.60 -3.20
N GLU A 151 -26.65 15.71 -2.69
CA GLU A 151 -26.30 14.68 -1.72
C GLU A 151 -25.28 13.68 -2.29
N ARG A 152 -25.38 13.34 -3.59
CA ARG A 152 -24.46 12.40 -4.24
C ARG A 152 -23.05 13.00 -4.33
N SER A 153 -22.94 14.24 -4.77
CA SER A 153 -21.68 15.00 -4.81
C SER A 153 -21.07 15.17 -3.43
N PHE A 154 -21.89 15.41 -2.41
CA PHE A 154 -21.44 15.47 -1.02
C PHE A 154 -20.86 14.13 -0.54
N HIS A 155 -21.56 13.02 -0.77
CA HIS A 155 -21.06 11.68 -0.43
C HIS A 155 -19.81 11.30 -1.23
N ARG A 156 -19.72 11.70 -2.50
CA ARG A 156 -18.49 11.52 -3.29
C ARG A 156 -17.32 12.26 -2.65
N ALA A 157 -17.52 13.51 -2.21
CA ALA A 157 -16.48 14.29 -1.55
C ALA A 157 -16.01 13.66 -0.23
N LEU A 158 -16.90 13.03 0.54
CA LEU A 158 -16.52 12.27 1.75
C LEU A 158 -15.64 11.07 1.42
N LEU A 159 -15.97 10.31 0.36
CA LEU A 159 -15.15 9.20 -0.11
C LEU A 159 -13.78 9.67 -0.60
N THR A 160 -13.73 10.77 -1.36
CA THR A 160 -12.45 11.39 -1.77
C THR A 160 -11.62 11.79 -0.54
N GLN A 161 -12.22 12.38 0.49
CA GLN A 161 -11.51 12.71 1.73
C GLN A 161 -11.01 11.46 2.48
N LEU A 162 -11.75 10.35 2.42
CA LEU A 162 -11.33 9.08 3.01
C LEU A 162 -10.07 8.51 2.33
N ASP A 163 -9.85 8.79 1.04
CA ASP A 163 -8.68 8.34 0.27
C ASP A 163 -7.41 9.18 0.52
N GLU A 164 -7.56 10.36 1.13
CA GLU A 164 -6.44 11.25 1.43
C GLU A 164 -5.49 10.68 2.49
N PHE A 165 -5.99 9.84 3.42
CA PHE A 165 -5.19 9.33 4.54
C PHE A 165 -5.50 7.87 4.89
N ARG A 166 -4.45 7.05 5.07
CA ARG A 166 -4.59 5.66 5.54
C ARG A 166 -3.53 5.25 6.56
N LEU A 167 -3.97 4.61 7.65
CA LEU A 167 -3.10 3.86 8.55
C LEU A 167 -2.83 2.47 7.99
N LEU A 168 -1.55 2.12 7.88
CA LEU A 168 -1.07 0.82 7.43
C LEU A 168 -0.29 0.15 8.55
N CYS A 169 -0.52 -1.14 8.80
CA CYS A 169 0.20 -1.87 9.83
C CYS A 169 0.53 -3.31 9.40
N ALA A 170 1.44 -3.97 10.12
CA ALA A 170 1.80 -5.35 9.82
C ALA A 170 0.75 -6.36 10.31
N HIS A 171 0.20 -6.14 11.51
CA HIS A 171 -0.60 -7.13 12.23
C HIS A 171 -2.10 -6.79 12.23
N ARG A 172 -2.94 -7.83 12.26
CA ARG A 172 -4.40 -7.65 12.42
C ARG A 172 -4.82 -7.32 13.84
N ARG A 173 -4.15 -7.93 14.83
CA ARG A 173 -4.47 -7.81 16.26
C ARG A 173 -3.37 -7.06 17.00
N GLY A 174 -3.69 -6.65 18.22
CA GLY A 174 -2.79 -5.93 19.12
C GLY A 174 -2.96 -4.41 19.03
N ARG A 175 -2.33 -3.70 19.97
CA ARG A 175 -2.49 -2.24 20.16
C ARG A 175 -2.14 -1.41 18.92
N LEU A 176 -1.15 -1.86 18.15
CA LEU A 176 -0.69 -1.22 16.91
C LEU A 176 -1.01 -2.07 15.67
N GLY A 177 -1.89 -3.06 15.82
CA GLY A 177 -2.49 -3.78 14.70
C GLY A 177 -3.82 -3.14 14.29
N VAL A 178 -4.45 -3.67 13.24
CA VAL A 178 -5.71 -3.14 12.70
C VAL A 178 -6.75 -2.89 13.78
N SER A 179 -7.04 -3.89 14.63
CA SER A 179 -8.07 -3.76 15.66
C SER A 179 -7.79 -2.62 16.64
N GLY A 180 -6.55 -2.50 17.12
CA GLY A 180 -6.16 -1.46 18.08
C GLY A 180 -6.11 -0.06 17.47
N LEU A 181 -5.69 0.05 16.20
CA LEU A 181 -5.64 1.33 15.50
C LEU A 181 -7.03 1.84 15.10
N VAL A 182 -7.95 0.95 14.73
CA VAL A 182 -9.36 1.30 14.50
C VAL A 182 -10.00 1.81 15.79
N GLU A 183 -9.83 1.08 16.90
CA GLU A 183 -10.34 1.48 18.21
C GLU A 183 -9.75 2.84 18.66
N LEU A 184 -8.44 3.03 18.45
CA LEU A 184 -7.77 4.30 18.73
C LEU A 184 -8.36 5.45 17.91
N ALA A 185 -8.55 5.26 16.60
CA ALA A 185 -9.10 6.29 15.71
C ALA A 185 -10.54 6.66 16.09
N GLU A 186 -11.42 5.68 16.26
CA GLU A 186 -12.79 5.91 16.72
C GLU A 186 -12.83 6.62 18.08
N GLY A 187 -12.00 6.16 19.02
CA GLY A 187 -11.89 6.74 20.35
C GLY A 187 -11.37 8.18 20.37
N LEU A 188 -10.42 8.52 19.48
CA LEU A 188 -9.91 9.89 19.30
C LEU A 188 -10.96 10.79 18.67
N LEU A 189 -11.54 10.38 17.54
CA LEU A 189 -12.55 11.15 16.82
C LEU A 189 -13.78 11.43 17.69
N ARG A 190 -14.26 10.42 18.45
CA ARG A 190 -15.39 10.58 19.39
C ARG A 190 -15.12 11.63 20.47
N ARG A 191 -13.88 11.71 20.98
CA ARG A 191 -13.50 12.66 22.03
C ARG A 191 -13.30 14.07 21.46
N ALA A 192 -12.68 14.17 20.29
CA ALA A 192 -12.30 15.45 19.70
C ALA A 192 -13.45 16.15 18.96
N ILE A 193 -14.42 15.40 18.43
CA ILE A 193 -15.47 15.96 17.56
C ILE A 193 -16.84 15.77 18.21
N ARG A 194 -17.42 16.87 18.70
CA ARG A 194 -18.76 16.90 19.29
C ARG A 194 -19.79 16.43 18.26
N GLY A 195 -20.67 15.53 18.67
CA GLY A 195 -21.72 14.95 17.81
C GLY A 195 -21.32 13.64 17.13
N PHE A 196 -20.01 13.33 17.00
CA PHE A 196 -19.60 12.04 16.44
C PHE A 196 -19.75 10.91 17.47
N ARG A 197 -20.42 9.82 17.05
CA ARG A 197 -20.78 8.69 17.92
C ARG A 197 -20.52 7.36 17.20
N PRO A 198 -19.27 6.88 17.15
CA PRO A 198 -18.95 5.59 16.54
C PRO A 198 -19.42 4.46 17.47
N ARG A 199 -20.67 4.01 17.29
CA ARG A 199 -21.29 2.92 18.06
C ARG A 199 -21.99 1.94 17.13
N GLY A 200 -21.72 0.65 17.30
CA GLY A 200 -22.29 -0.40 16.46
C GLY A 200 -21.68 -0.44 15.06
N LEU A 201 -22.32 -1.17 14.14
CA LEU A 201 -21.80 -1.38 12.78
C LEU A 201 -22.36 -0.40 11.74
N THR A 202 -23.34 0.42 12.10
CA THR A 202 -24.05 1.31 11.16
C THR A 202 -23.98 2.78 11.56
N TYR A 203 -22.98 3.16 12.36
CA TYR A 203 -22.79 4.57 12.70
C TYR A 203 -22.39 5.38 11.46
N LEU A 204 -22.90 6.60 11.37
CA LEU A 204 -22.61 7.49 10.26
C LEU A 204 -21.13 7.90 10.26
N GLY A 205 -20.49 7.85 9.11
CA GLY A 205 -19.06 8.13 8.93
C GLY A 205 -18.16 6.93 9.10
N ARG A 206 -18.71 5.72 9.30
CA ARG A 206 -17.93 4.47 9.36
C ARG A 206 -17.35 4.16 7.99
N PRO A 207 -16.02 4.18 7.79
CA PRO A 207 -15.44 3.68 6.55
C PRO A 207 -15.47 2.15 6.57
N ILE A 208 -15.88 1.53 5.46
CA ILE A 208 -15.99 0.08 5.32
C ILE A 208 -15.14 -0.44 4.17
N LEU A 209 -14.60 -1.63 4.32
CA LEU A 209 -13.88 -2.38 3.29
C LEU A 209 -14.60 -3.72 3.09
N ILE A 210 -14.98 -4.03 1.85
CA ILE A 210 -15.53 -5.33 1.48
C ILE A 210 -14.41 -6.38 1.50
N THR A 211 -14.69 -7.53 2.10
CA THR A 211 -13.71 -8.61 2.35
C THR A 211 -14.01 -9.89 1.57
N SER A 212 -15.15 -9.97 0.91
CA SER A 212 -15.55 -11.10 0.05
C SER A 212 -16.35 -10.60 -1.16
N ASN A 213 -16.12 -11.19 -2.32
CA ASN A 213 -16.90 -10.88 -3.52
C ASN A 213 -18.36 -11.29 -3.33
N ASP A 214 -19.28 -10.42 -3.72
CA ASP A 214 -20.71 -10.69 -3.83
C ASP A 214 -21.23 -10.10 -5.14
N TYR A 215 -21.37 -10.98 -6.13
CA TYR A 215 -21.80 -10.64 -7.48
C TYR A 215 -23.27 -10.17 -7.54
N SER A 216 -24.11 -10.55 -6.56
CA SER A 216 -25.54 -10.18 -6.54
C SER A 216 -25.76 -8.68 -6.26
N VAL A 217 -24.81 -8.06 -5.55
CA VAL A 217 -24.79 -6.63 -5.24
C VAL A 217 -23.66 -5.89 -5.97
N GLY A 218 -22.94 -6.59 -6.87
CA GLY A 218 -21.81 -6.06 -7.62
C GLY A 218 -20.72 -5.47 -6.73
N ARG A 219 -20.45 -6.08 -5.57
CA ARG A 219 -19.39 -5.66 -4.65
C ARG A 219 -18.26 -6.68 -4.63
N TYR A 220 -17.03 -6.20 -4.56
CA TYR A 220 -15.83 -7.03 -4.65
C TYR A 220 -14.89 -6.82 -3.47
N ASN A 221 -14.12 -7.84 -3.14
CA ASN A 221 -13.08 -7.75 -2.12
C ASN A 221 -12.09 -6.63 -2.49
N GLY A 222 -11.90 -5.68 -1.57
CA GLY A 222 -11.12 -4.47 -1.83
C GLY A 222 -11.96 -3.20 -2.00
N ASP A 223 -13.27 -3.32 -2.26
CA ASP A 223 -14.13 -2.14 -2.40
C ASP A 223 -14.21 -1.36 -1.08
N VAL A 224 -13.91 -0.06 -1.14
CA VAL A 224 -14.00 0.86 0.00
C VAL A 224 -15.25 1.72 -0.14
N GLY A 225 -16.01 1.80 0.95
CA GLY A 225 -17.19 2.64 1.06
C GLY A 225 -17.29 3.32 2.42
N MET A 226 -18.41 3.98 2.65
CA MET A 226 -18.71 4.64 3.93
C MET A 226 -20.18 4.45 4.29
N ILE A 227 -20.49 4.35 5.58
CA ILE A 227 -21.87 4.46 6.05
C ILE A 227 -22.24 5.94 6.15
N VAL A 228 -23.28 6.35 5.43
CA VAL A 228 -23.80 7.72 5.40
C VAL A 228 -25.31 7.70 5.68
N GLU A 229 -25.88 8.87 5.94
CA GLU A 229 -27.32 9.01 6.06
C GLU A 229 -27.90 9.32 4.69
N ARG A 230 -29.02 8.68 4.36
CA ARG A 230 -29.86 9.04 3.22
C ARG A 230 -31.30 8.79 3.60
N GLU A 231 -32.16 9.78 3.37
CA GLU A 231 -33.59 9.72 3.71
C GLU A 231 -33.82 9.31 5.19
N GLY A 232 -32.99 9.81 6.11
CA GLY A 232 -33.07 9.52 7.54
C GLY A 232 -32.66 8.10 7.94
N ARG A 233 -32.00 7.34 7.05
CA ARG A 233 -31.55 5.96 7.30
C ARG A 233 -30.06 5.77 6.99
N PRO A 234 -29.36 4.90 7.73
CA PRO A 234 -27.98 4.55 7.42
C PRO A 234 -27.92 3.65 6.17
N VAL A 235 -27.18 4.10 5.17
CA VAL A 235 -26.88 3.38 3.93
C VAL A 235 -25.38 3.33 3.70
N ALA A 236 -24.90 2.31 3.01
CA ALA A 236 -23.52 2.29 2.54
C ALA A 236 -23.44 3.02 1.20
N VAL A 237 -22.42 3.87 1.04
CA VAL A 237 -22.12 4.56 -0.21
C VAL A 237 -20.74 4.13 -0.71
N PHE A 238 -20.66 3.85 -2.01
CA PHE A 238 -19.44 3.43 -2.71
C PHE A 238 -19.21 4.32 -3.94
N PRO A 239 -17.96 4.53 -4.38
CA PRO A 239 -17.69 5.20 -5.65
C PRO A 239 -18.31 4.43 -6.82
N SER A 240 -18.91 5.15 -7.77
CA SER A 240 -19.29 4.64 -9.09
C SER A 240 -18.69 5.54 -10.16
N GLY A 241 -17.62 5.06 -10.79
CA GLY A 241 -16.80 5.87 -11.69
C GLY A 241 -16.08 7.03 -10.97
N ALA A 242 -15.77 8.08 -11.73
CA ALA A 242 -14.96 9.20 -11.22
C ALA A 242 -15.75 10.15 -10.30
N THR A 243 -17.01 10.43 -10.64
CA THR A 243 -17.80 11.53 -10.06
C THR A 243 -19.07 11.08 -9.36
N ASP A 244 -19.56 9.86 -9.59
CA ASP A 244 -20.83 9.39 -9.02
C ASP A 244 -20.60 8.41 -7.85
N VAL A 245 -21.69 8.09 -7.18
CA VAL A 245 -21.77 7.13 -6.08
C VAL A 245 -22.95 6.19 -6.24
N GLU A 246 -22.77 4.98 -5.73
CA GLU A 246 -23.80 3.96 -5.60
C GLU A 246 -24.13 3.71 -4.13
N TYR A 247 -25.42 3.47 -3.87
CA TYR A 247 -25.92 3.21 -2.53
C TYR A 247 -26.33 1.75 -2.37
N LEU A 248 -26.00 1.17 -1.22
CA LEU A 248 -26.38 -0.17 -0.84
C LEU A 248 -26.98 -0.15 0.57
N SER A 249 -28.12 -0.83 0.74
CA SER A 249 -28.70 -1.03 2.07
C SER A 249 -27.69 -1.70 2.99
N THR A 250 -27.59 -1.23 4.24
CA THR A 250 -26.70 -1.83 5.25
C THR A 250 -27.02 -3.30 5.52
N ALA A 251 -28.29 -3.71 5.34
CA ALA A 251 -28.71 -5.11 5.46
C ALA A 251 -28.25 -6.01 4.29
N ARG A 252 -27.84 -5.42 3.15
CA ARG A 252 -27.36 -6.13 1.96
C ARG A 252 -25.83 -6.07 1.81
N LEU A 253 -25.13 -5.48 2.78
CA LEU A 253 -23.67 -5.45 2.75
C LEU A 253 -23.12 -6.89 2.87
N PRO A 254 -22.23 -7.32 1.97
CA PRO A 254 -21.51 -8.58 2.13
C PRO A 254 -20.51 -8.47 3.30
N ALA A 255 -19.70 -9.50 3.52
CA ALA A 255 -18.72 -9.48 4.61
C ALA A 255 -17.78 -8.26 4.50
N HIS A 256 -17.76 -7.43 5.53
CA HIS A 256 -17.04 -6.15 5.52
C HIS A 256 -16.47 -5.81 6.91
N GLU A 257 -15.42 -5.00 6.92
CA GLU A 257 -14.74 -4.53 8.14
C GLU A 257 -14.58 -3.00 8.16
N THR A 258 -14.36 -2.41 9.34
CA THR A 258 -14.05 -0.97 9.44
C THR A 258 -12.63 -0.70 8.95
N VAL A 259 -12.41 0.35 8.15
CA VAL A 259 -11.13 0.60 7.47
C VAL A 259 -10.45 1.95 7.80
N TYR A 260 -10.42 2.37 9.06
CA TYR A 260 -9.47 3.43 9.47
C TYR A 260 -8.01 2.95 9.41
N ALA A 261 -7.79 1.65 9.62
CA ALA A 261 -6.50 1.01 9.45
C ALA A 261 -6.66 -0.27 8.64
N MET A 262 -5.63 -0.63 7.88
CA MET A 262 -5.57 -1.91 7.17
C MET A 262 -4.18 -2.52 7.28
N THR A 263 -4.10 -3.82 7.08
CA THR A 263 -2.78 -4.47 6.96
C THR A 263 -2.11 -4.05 5.66
N ILE A 264 -0.78 -3.94 5.65
CA ILE A 264 -0.01 -3.67 4.42
C ILE A 264 -0.35 -4.66 3.29
N HIS A 265 -0.55 -5.94 3.62
CA HIS A 265 -1.00 -6.96 2.66
C HIS A 265 -2.30 -6.57 1.94
N LYS A 266 -3.32 -6.16 2.70
CA LYS A 266 -4.63 -5.72 2.15
C LYS A 266 -4.55 -4.39 1.38
N SER A 267 -3.45 -3.64 1.50
CA SER A 267 -3.23 -2.40 0.76
C SER A 267 -2.58 -2.60 -0.60
N GLN A 268 -2.21 -3.83 -0.97
CA GLN A 268 -1.62 -4.14 -2.27
C GLN A 268 -2.58 -3.73 -3.40
N GLY A 269 -2.07 -2.99 -4.38
CA GLY A 269 -2.87 -2.43 -5.47
C GLY A 269 -3.60 -1.12 -5.12
N SER A 270 -3.68 -0.74 -3.84
CA SER A 270 -4.18 0.57 -3.41
C SER A 270 -3.06 1.57 -3.24
N GLU A 271 -3.37 2.85 -3.28
CA GLU A 271 -2.42 3.93 -3.02
C GLU A 271 -3.16 5.11 -2.36
N PHE A 272 -2.50 5.82 -1.45
CA PHE A 272 -3.11 6.88 -0.65
C PHE A 272 -2.30 8.16 -0.77
N ARG A 273 -2.94 9.33 -0.75
CA ARG A 273 -2.18 10.59 -0.77
C ARG A 273 -1.18 10.65 0.38
N HIS A 274 -1.65 10.33 1.59
CA HIS A 274 -0.83 10.17 2.79
C HIS A 274 -1.00 8.76 3.36
N ALA A 275 0.09 7.97 3.37
CA ALA A 275 0.13 6.70 4.09
C ALA A 275 0.92 6.81 5.39
N ALA A 276 0.35 6.33 6.48
CA ALA A 276 0.99 6.26 7.80
C ALA A 276 1.28 4.80 8.16
N VAL A 277 2.54 4.37 8.03
CA VAL A 277 3.00 3.02 8.36
C VAL A 277 3.28 2.93 9.87
N VAL A 278 2.46 2.18 10.58
CA VAL A 278 2.60 1.95 12.03
C VAL A 278 3.24 0.60 12.28
N LEU A 279 4.44 0.62 12.85
CA LEU A 279 5.19 -0.57 13.24
C LEU A 279 4.71 -1.11 14.59
N PRO A 280 4.75 -2.44 14.79
CA PRO A 280 4.47 -3.03 16.11
C PRO A 280 5.53 -2.61 17.14
N SER A 281 5.22 -2.78 18.43
CA SER A 281 6.18 -2.50 19.52
C SER A 281 7.34 -3.50 19.59
N ARG A 282 7.13 -4.70 19.04
CA ARG A 282 8.12 -5.76 18.96
C ARG A 282 8.22 -6.27 17.54
N SER A 283 9.45 -6.61 17.14
CA SER A 283 9.74 -7.25 15.87
C SER A 283 9.07 -8.63 15.81
N SER A 284 8.78 -9.09 14.59
CA SER A 284 8.08 -10.35 14.33
C SER A 284 8.50 -10.91 12.97
N PRO A 285 8.35 -12.22 12.73
CA PRO A 285 8.74 -12.83 11.45
C PRO A 285 8.02 -12.24 10.22
N ILE A 286 6.79 -11.72 10.39
CA ILE A 286 6.03 -11.09 9.31
C ILE A 286 6.57 -9.71 8.93
N LEU A 287 7.32 -9.07 9.83
CA LEU A 287 7.89 -7.74 9.60
C LEU A 287 9.22 -7.86 8.86
N THR A 288 9.15 -7.80 7.54
CA THR A 288 10.28 -7.91 6.61
C THR A 288 10.50 -6.62 5.82
N ARG A 289 11.64 -6.53 5.15
CA ARG A 289 12.02 -5.44 4.25
C ARG A 289 10.96 -5.21 3.17
N GLU A 290 10.48 -6.29 2.54
CA GLU A 290 9.47 -6.28 1.49
C GLU A 290 8.11 -5.78 2.02
N LEU A 291 7.74 -6.15 3.25
CA LEU A 291 6.53 -5.64 3.89
C LEU A 291 6.66 -4.12 4.11
N VAL A 292 7.76 -3.67 4.70
CA VAL A 292 7.99 -2.23 4.96
C VAL A 292 8.04 -1.44 3.67
N TYR A 293 8.77 -1.93 2.65
CA TYR A 293 8.84 -1.34 1.32
C TYR A 293 7.46 -1.20 0.68
N THR A 294 6.64 -2.26 0.75
CA THR A 294 5.28 -2.25 0.23
C THR A 294 4.43 -1.20 0.92
N GLY A 295 4.50 -1.10 2.25
CA GLY A 295 3.77 -0.10 3.03
C GLY A 295 4.20 1.34 2.71
N VAL A 296 5.51 1.57 2.60
CA VAL A 296 6.08 2.88 2.27
C VAL A 296 5.66 3.35 0.88
N THR A 297 5.71 2.46 -0.12
CA THR A 297 5.34 2.78 -1.51
C THR A 297 3.84 2.99 -1.72
N ARG A 298 2.98 2.71 -0.73
CA ARG A 298 1.57 3.09 -0.79
C ARG A 298 1.35 4.60 -0.70
N ALA A 299 2.30 5.37 -0.18
CA ALA A 299 2.22 6.83 -0.05
C ALA A 299 2.43 7.55 -1.38
N LYS A 300 1.43 8.25 -1.94
CA LYS A 300 1.56 9.01 -3.19
C LYS A 300 2.34 10.31 -3.02
N SER A 301 2.06 11.02 -1.94
CA SER A 301 2.59 12.38 -1.73
C SER A 301 3.16 12.59 -0.34
N ARG A 302 2.73 11.84 0.66
CA ARG A 302 3.25 11.95 2.03
C ARG A 302 3.33 10.61 2.73
N LEU A 303 4.43 10.37 3.41
CA LEU A 303 4.68 9.19 4.22
C LEU A 303 4.88 9.61 5.68
N THR A 304 4.29 8.84 6.59
CA THR A 304 4.70 8.90 8.00
C THR A 304 4.98 7.50 8.48
N VAL A 305 6.09 7.29 9.17
CA VAL A 305 6.41 6.03 9.82
C VAL A 305 6.33 6.23 11.33
N ALA A 306 5.47 5.47 11.99
CA ALA A 306 5.33 5.49 13.44
C ALA A 306 5.87 4.19 14.04
N GLY A 307 6.89 4.26 14.90
CA GLY A 307 7.48 3.04 15.46
C GLY A 307 8.68 3.28 16.36
N SER A 308 9.35 2.20 16.74
CA SER A 308 10.65 2.26 17.40
C SER A 308 11.80 2.16 16.38
N PRO A 309 12.92 2.86 16.60
CA PRO A 309 14.09 2.77 15.75
C PRO A 309 14.60 1.33 15.59
N THR A 310 14.58 0.55 16.67
CA THR A 310 15.05 -0.84 16.70
C THR A 310 14.20 -1.75 15.80
N VAL A 311 12.87 -1.69 15.92
CA VAL A 311 11.96 -2.50 15.12
C VAL A 311 12.06 -2.16 13.63
N TRP A 312 12.27 -0.87 13.30
CA TRP A 312 12.52 -0.45 11.92
C TRP A 312 13.82 -1.05 11.35
N ASP A 313 14.93 -0.96 12.08
CA ASP A 313 16.22 -1.47 11.57
C ASP A 313 16.16 -2.99 11.40
N GLU A 314 15.60 -3.72 12.37
CA GLU A 314 15.43 -5.18 12.28
C GLU A 314 14.54 -5.60 11.11
N ALA A 315 13.44 -4.86 10.86
CA ALA A 315 12.57 -5.10 9.72
C ALA A 315 13.33 -4.99 8.40
N ASN A 316 14.16 -3.96 8.26
CA ASN A 316 14.93 -3.69 7.06
C ASN A 316 16.06 -4.71 6.81
N GLN A 317 16.57 -5.35 7.86
CA GLN A 317 17.57 -6.41 7.73
C GLN A 317 16.94 -7.76 7.33
N ARG A 318 15.71 -8.03 7.75
CA ARG A 318 15.01 -9.29 7.47
C ARG A 318 14.43 -9.29 6.05
N ARG A 319 14.89 -10.21 5.20
CA ARG A 319 14.25 -10.51 3.90
C ARG A 319 13.24 -11.64 4.04
N VAL A 320 12.26 -11.67 3.14
CA VAL A 320 11.36 -12.83 3.03
C VAL A 320 12.18 -14.04 2.59
N ALA A 321 12.29 -15.05 3.46
CA ALA A 321 12.82 -16.36 3.10
C ALA A 321 11.68 -17.20 2.53
N ARG A 322 11.68 -17.44 1.22
CA ARG A 322 10.81 -18.43 0.57
C ARG A 322 11.69 -19.36 -0.26
N ALA A 323 11.65 -20.65 0.06
CA ALA A 323 12.33 -21.67 -0.73
C ALA A 323 11.60 -21.83 -2.06
N SER A 324 12.28 -21.53 -3.17
CA SER A 324 11.81 -21.77 -4.52
C SER A 324 12.97 -22.24 -5.38
N GLY A 325 12.80 -23.38 -6.03
CA GLY A 325 13.74 -23.90 -7.03
C GLY A 325 13.41 -23.45 -8.45
N LEU A 326 12.44 -22.53 -8.63
CA LEU A 326 11.95 -22.14 -9.95
C LEU A 326 13.02 -21.44 -10.77
N ALA A 327 13.76 -20.49 -10.18
CA ALA A 327 14.78 -19.76 -10.91
C ALA A 327 15.93 -20.68 -11.35
N GLU A 328 16.29 -21.65 -10.52
CA GLU A 328 17.30 -22.67 -10.83
C GLU A 328 16.84 -23.56 -11.99
N ARG A 329 15.59 -24.04 -11.96
CA ARG A 329 15.01 -24.86 -13.04
C ARG A 329 14.94 -24.08 -14.35
N LEU A 330 14.49 -22.82 -14.31
CA LEU A 330 14.41 -21.97 -15.50
C LEU A 330 15.77 -21.71 -16.14
N ARG A 331 16.85 -21.66 -15.34
CA ARG A 331 18.23 -21.50 -15.82
C ARG A 331 18.88 -22.81 -16.26
N SER A 332 18.39 -23.96 -15.81
CA SER A 332 18.93 -25.28 -16.15
C SER A 332 18.24 -25.93 -17.36
N THR A 333 17.28 -25.25 -17.97
CA THR A 333 16.54 -25.74 -19.15
C THR A 333 17.07 -25.12 -20.46
N ASP A 334 18.18 -24.38 -20.39
CA ASP A 334 19.04 -24.03 -21.53
C ASP A 334 20.13 -25.10 -21.72
#